data_AF-A0A962WYM5-F1
#
_entry.id   AF-A0A962WYM5-F1
#
_cell.length_a   1.000
_cell.length_b   1.000
_cell.length_c   1.000
_cell.angle_alpha   90.00
_cell.angle_beta   90.00
_cell.angle_gamma   90.00
#
_symmetry.space_group_name_H-M   'P 1'
#
loop_
_entity.id
_entity.type
_entity.pdbx_description
1 polymer ?
#
loop_
_entity_poly.entity_id
_entity_poly.type
_entity_poly.pdbx_seq_one_letter_code
_entity_poly.pdbx_strand_id
1 'polypeptide(L)'
;MLTRQSLVWISGFFLLLLTGQVNAVETLSADELASHCRHYPDDPTGNDATFCVRYIQGFIDGAIATDERVIENVASELEVEENLSQRAMRTRIGSRIQRYGSSYYAEFCLGAPVALKEVAETVISDLIERENINERLTARGAVYQTLREKYPCEAD
;
A
#
# COMPACT_ATOMS: atom_id res chain seq x y z
N MET A 1 23.21 33.48 -43.96
CA MET A 1 21.96 32.87 -44.47
C MET A 1 21.74 31.57 -43.72
N LEU A 2 21.01 31.60 -42.59
CA LEU A 2 20.53 30.36 -41.96
C LEU A 2 19.38 29.83 -42.82
N THR A 3 19.51 28.62 -43.32
CA THR A 3 18.47 27.97 -44.11
C THR A 3 17.27 27.66 -43.21
N ARG A 4 16.07 27.80 -43.76
CA ARG A 4 14.77 27.56 -43.10
C ARG A 4 14.68 26.18 -42.42
N GLN A 5 15.51 25.23 -42.84
CA GLN A 5 15.65 23.91 -42.22
C GLN A 5 16.32 23.96 -40.85
N SER A 6 17.33 24.82 -40.62
CA SER A 6 18.06 24.89 -39.34
C SER A 6 17.19 25.37 -38.17
N LEU A 7 16.16 26.19 -38.44
CA LEU A 7 15.23 26.68 -37.42
C LEU A 7 14.27 25.59 -36.91
N VAL A 8 13.89 24.63 -37.76
CA VAL A 8 12.93 23.57 -37.41
C VAL A 8 13.55 22.57 -36.43
N TRP A 9 14.84 22.27 -36.58
CA TRP A 9 15.57 21.35 -35.68
C TRP A 9 15.79 21.94 -34.29
N ILE A 10 16.02 23.25 -34.18
CA ILE A 10 16.18 23.94 -32.89
C ILE A 10 14.84 24.07 -32.16
N SER A 11 13.75 24.29 -32.91
CA SER A 11 12.38 24.34 -32.38
C SER A 11 11.92 22.99 -31.79
N GLY A 12 12.20 21.88 -32.47
CA GLY A 12 11.84 20.54 -31.99
C GLY A 12 12.59 20.12 -30.71
N PHE A 13 13.85 20.55 -30.56
CA PHE A 13 14.65 20.19 -29.37
C PHE A 13 14.25 21.01 -28.13
N PHE A 14 13.77 22.25 -28.29
CA PHE A 14 13.33 23.09 -27.18
C PHE A 14 11.99 22.61 -26.57
N LEU A 15 11.13 21.97 -27.37
CA LEU A 15 9.85 21.39 -26.91
C LEU A 15 10.02 20.13 -26.04
N LEU A 16 11.15 19.43 -26.13
CA LEU A 16 11.44 18.23 -25.33
C LEU A 16 11.96 18.54 -23.92
N LEU A 17 12.38 19.78 -23.65
CA LEU A 17 12.95 20.18 -22.36
C LEU A 17 11.89 20.65 -21.34
N LEU A 18 10.61 20.64 -21.71
CA LEU A 18 9.49 21.09 -20.88
C LEU A 18 8.67 19.94 -20.27
N THR A 19 9.14 18.69 -20.36
CA THR A 19 8.51 17.59 -19.64
C THR A 19 8.81 17.73 -18.15
N GLY A 20 7.86 18.30 -17.41
CA GLY A 20 7.89 18.29 -15.96
C GLY A 20 7.98 16.84 -15.46
N GLN A 21 8.77 16.63 -14.41
CA GLN A 21 8.81 15.33 -13.74
C GLN A 21 7.43 15.08 -13.11
N VAL A 22 6.60 14.27 -13.78
CA VAL A 22 5.37 13.75 -13.18
C VAL A 22 5.80 12.60 -12.28
N ASN A 23 5.70 12.80 -10.97
CA ASN A 23 5.76 11.68 -10.04
C ASN A 23 4.51 10.82 -10.30
N ALA A 24 4.71 9.53 -10.60
CA ALA A 24 3.61 8.61 -10.85
C ALA A 24 2.72 8.36 -9.61
N VAL A 25 3.13 8.86 -8.44
CA VAL A 25 2.43 8.70 -7.16
C VAL A 25 2.33 10.05 -6.48
N GLU A 26 1.11 10.58 -6.40
CA GLU A 26 0.78 11.69 -5.49
C GLU A 26 0.59 11.12 -4.08
N THR A 27 1.33 11.66 -3.11
CA THR A 27 1.30 11.15 -1.73
C THR A 27 0.21 11.86 -0.94
N LEU A 28 -0.86 11.13 -0.65
CA LEU A 28 -1.88 11.57 0.32
C LEU A 28 -1.26 11.69 1.72
N SER A 29 -1.48 12.81 2.39
CA SER A 29 -1.04 13.01 3.79
C SER A 29 -1.95 12.27 4.76
N ALA A 30 -1.43 11.90 5.92
CA ALA A 30 -2.24 11.25 6.96
C ALA A 30 -3.31 12.22 7.52
N ASP A 31 -3.01 13.51 7.59
CA ASP A 31 -3.95 14.55 8.03
C ASP A 31 -5.15 14.67 7.09
N GLU A 32 -4.88 14.66 5.79
CA GLU A 32 -5.92 14.74 4.77
C GLU A 32 -6.81 13.50 4.82
N LEU A 33 -6.24 12.29 4.90
CA LEU A 33 -7.03 11.08 5.08
C LEU A 33 -7.86 11.14 6.38
N ALA A 34 -7.24 11.52 7.51
CA ALA A 34 -7.93 11.64 8.79
C ALA A 34 -9.08 12.65 8.73
N SER A 35 -8.93 13.75 8.00
CA SER A 35 -9.98 14.75 7.81
C SER A 35 -11.24 14.17 7.16
N HIS A 36 -11.07 13.28 6.18
CA HIS A 36 -12.18 12.53 5.59
C HIS A 36 -12.76 11.51 6.58
N CYS A 37 -11.89 10.77 7.28
CA CYS A 37 -12.30 9.74 8.24
C CYS A 37 -13.13 10.26 9.41
N ARG A 38 -12.91 11.51 9.86
CA ARG A 38 -13.70 12.13 10.96
C ARG A 38 -15.21 12.20 10.67
N HIS A 39 -15.62 12.14 9.40
CA HIS A 39 -17.04 12.14 9.02
C HIS A 39 -17.68 10.75 9.11
N TYR A 40 -16.88 9.67 9.24
CA TYR A 40 -17.37 8.29 9.26
C TYR A 40 -18.40 8.01 10.36
N PRO A 41 -18.25 8.47 11.63
CA PRO A 41 -19.23 8.19 12.68
C PRO A 41 -20.61 8.81 12.41
N ASP A 42 -20.64 9.97 11.74
CA ASP A 42 -21.86 10.77 11.55
C ASP A 42 -22.55 10.46 10.20
N ASP A 43 -21.78 10.22 9.13
CA ASP A 43 -22.29 9.88 7.80
C ASP A 43 -21.40 8.82 7.13
N PRO A 44 -21.55 7.52 7.49
CA PRO A 44 -20.70 6.44 6.98
C PRO A 44 -20.87 6.17 5.48
N THR A 45 -21.91 6.74 4.85
CA THR A 45 -22.19 6.63 3.41
C THR A 45 -21.86 7.90 2.64
N GLY A 46 -21.47 8.97 3.33
CA GLY A 46 -21.07 10.24 2.74
C GLY A 46 -19.82 10.12 1.90
N ASN A 47 -19.54 11.14 1.09
CA ASN A 47 -18.38 11.14 0.20
C ASN A 47 -17.07 11.04 0.99
N ASP A 48 -16.94 11.77 2.09
CA ASP A 48 -15.75 11.77 2.96
C ASP A 48 -15.52 10.40 3.61
N ALA A 49 -16.56 9.84 4.23
CA ALA A 49 -16.50 8.50 4.82
C ALA A 49 -16.18 7.43 3.76
N THR A 50 -16.81 7.52 2.59
CA THR A 50 -16.55 6.62 1.45
C THR A 50 -15.10 6.74 0.99
N PHE A 51 -14.56 7.96 0.85
CA PHE A 51 -13.17 8.18 0.48
C PHE A 51 -12.22 7.52 1.48
N CYS A 52 -12.42 7.78 2.78
CA CYS A 52 -11.61 7.20 3.85
C CYS A 52 -11.62 5.66 3.81
N VAL A 53 -12.82 5.05 3.80
CA VAL A 53 -12.98 3.59 3.77
C VAL A 53 -12.34 3.00 2.53
N ARG A 54 -12.58 3.57 1.34
CA ARG A 54 -12.04 3.04 0.09
C ARG A 54 -10.53 3.14 0.01
N TYR A 55 -9.93 4.19 0.56
CA TYR A 55 -8.49 4.29 0.68
C TYR A 55 -7.91 3.15 1.53
N ILE A 56 -8.49 2.91 2.71
CA ILE A 56 -8.03 1.86 3.63
C ILE A 56 -8.21 0.47 3.01
N GLN A 57 -9.36 0.22 2.38
CA GLN A 57 -9.62 -1.04 1.65
C GLN A 57 -8.61 -1.24 0.53
N GLY A 58 -8.37 -0.22 -0.30
CA GLY A 58 -7.38 -0.29 -1.37
C GLY A 58 -5.96 -0.54 -0.88
N PHE A 59 -5.59 0.02 0.28
CA PHE A 59 -4.30 -0.29 0.92
C PHE A 59 -4.22 -1.77 1.33
N ILE A 60 -5.26 -2.29 2.00
CA ILE A 60 -5.31 -3.69 2.46
C ILE A 60 -5.27 -4.64 1.27
N ASP A 61 -6.11 -4.40 0.25
CA ASP A 61 -6.16 -5.18 -0.98
C ASP A 61 -4.80 -5.17 -1.70
N GLY A 62 -4.16 -4.01 -1.77
CA GLY A 62 -2.82 -3.86 -2.36
C GLY A 62 -1.73 -4.60 -1.59
N ALA A 63 -1.77 -4.58 -0.26
CA ALA A 63 -0.82 -5.32 0.58
C ALA A 63 -1.01 -6.85 0.41
N ILE A 64 -2.26 -7.32 0.45
CA ILE A 64 -2.60 -8.73 0.22
C ILE A 64 -2.17 -9.19 -1.16
N ALA A 65 -2.48 -8.42 -2.21
CA ALA A 65 -2.13 -8.77 -3.58
C ALA A 65 -0.62 -8.76 -3.83
N THR A 66 0.11 -7.83 -3.20
CA THR A 66 1.58 -7.78 -3.32
C THR A 66 2.20 -8.98 -2.63
N ASP A 67 1.73 -9.34 -1.44
CA ASP A 67 2.28 -10.49 -0.72
C ASP A 67 1.95 -11.81 -1.44
N GLU A 68 0.73 -11.99 -1.95
CA GLU A 68 0.36 -13.17 -2.75
C GLU A 68 1.25 -13.29 -4.00
N ARG A 69 1.48 -12.19 -4.72
CA ARG A 69 2.35 -12.20 -5.91
C ARG A 69 3.84 -12.34 -5.59
N VAL A 70 4.31 -11.79 -4.48
CA VAL A 70 5.68 -12.03 -4.00
C VAL A 70 5.85 -13.52 -3.68
N ILE A 71 4.85 -14.15 -3.06
CA ILE A 71 4.85 -15.59 -2.79
C ILE A 71 4.85 -16.40 -4.09
N GLU A 72 4.01 -16.07 -5.08
CA GLU A 72 3.99 -16.74 -6.39
C GLU A 72 5.32 -16.60 -7.15
N ASN A 73 5.89 -15.40 -7.15
CA ASN A 73 7.18 -15.14 -7.80
C ASN A 73 8.33 -15.89 -7.09
N VAL A 74 8.37 -15.88 -5.76
CA VAL A 74 9.34 -16.67 -5.00
C VAL A 74 9.13 -18.16 -5.23
N ALA A 75 7.89 -18.65 -5.23
CA ALA A 75 7.60 -20.07 -5.47
C ALA A 75 8.02 -20.51 -6.88
N SER A 76 7.72 -19.73 -7.91
CA SER A 76 8.08 -20.04 -9.30
C SER A 76 9.59 -19.95 -9.58
N GLU A 77 10.33 -19.07 -8.91
CA GLU A 77 11.81 -19.06 -8.98
C GLU A 77 12.43 -20.31 -8.33
N LEU A 78 11.77 -20.89 -7.32
CA LEU A 78 12.25 -22.09 -6.64
C LEU A 78 12.00 -23.39 -7.44
N GLU A 79 11.11 -23.39 -8.44
CA GLU A 79 10.72 -24.58 -9.22
C GLU A 79 11.75 -25.01 -10.27
N VAL A 80 12.77 -24.21 -10.57
CA VAL A 80 13.69 -24.46 -11.69
C VAL A 80 14.87 -25.39 -11.32
N GLU A 81 15.25 -25.49 -10.03
CA GLU A 81 16.15 -26.52 -9.48
C GLU A 81 16.13 -26.46 -7.93
N GLU A 82 15.29 -27.26 -7.26
CA GLU A 82 15.15 -27.22 -5.79
C GLU A 82 16.29 -27.98 -5.05
N ASN A 83 17.05 -27.27 -4.21
CA ASN A 83 17.91 -27.84 -3.17
C ASN A 83 17.18 -28.01 -1.82
N LEU A 84 17.77 -28.76 -0.87
CA LEU A 84 17.15 -29.05 0.44
C LEU A 84 16.78 -27.78 1.23
N SER A 85 17.59 -26.73 1.14
CA SER A 85 17.32 -25.43 1.78
C SER A 85 16.11 -24.74 1.16
N GLN A 86 15.95 -24.80 -0.15
CA GLN A 86 14.81 -24.23 -0.88
C GLN A 86 13.50 -24.97 -0.53
N ARG A 87 13.54 -26.31 -0.42
CA ARG A 87 12.40 -27.10 0.07
C ARG A 87 12.00 -26.76 1.50
N ALA A 88 12.97 -26.68 2.40
CA ALA A 88 12.72 -26.29 3.79
C ALA A 88 12.12 -24.88 3.87
N MET A 89 12.61 -23.95 3.05
CA MET A 89 12.06 -22.60 2.94
C MET A 89 10.62 -22.62 2.42
N ARG A 90 10.32 -23.38 1.37
CA ARG A 90 8.95 -23.52 0.84
C ARG A 90 7.96 -24.06 1.88
N THR A 91 8.32 -25.12 2.60
CA THR A 91 7.47 -25.69 3.65
C THR A 91 7.24 -24.69 4.79
N ARG A 92 8.27 -23.91 5.14
CA ARG A 92 8.18 -22.87 6.17
C ARG A 92 7.31 -21.68 5.73
N ILE A 93 7.43 -21.26 4.47
CA ILE A 93 6.62 -20.19 3.89
C ILE A 93 5.15 -20.62 3.82
N GLY A 94 4.88 -21.82 3.27
CA GLY A 94 3.51 -22.35 3.15
C GLY A 94 2.81 -22.49 4.50
N SER A 95 3.51 -22.98 5.54
CA SER A 95 2.94 -23.10 6.89
C SER A 95 2.66 -21.75 7.55
N ARG A 96 3.47 -20.72 7.30
CA ARG A 96 3.22 -19.37 7.81
C ARG A 96 2.04 -18.69 7.12
N ILE A 97 1.94 -18.78 5.80
CA ILE A 97 0.78 -18.23 5.06
C ILE A 97 -0.52 -18.91 5.50
N GLN A 98 -0.49 -20.23 5.66
CA GLN A 98 -1.67 -20.99 6.09
C GLN A 98 -2.14 -20.62 7.51
N ARG A 99 -1.22 -20.15 8.36
CA ARG A 99 -1.52 -19.72 9.73
C ARG A 99 -1.92 -18.24 9.82
N TYR A 100 -1.23 -17.37 9.09
CA TYR A 100 -1.26 -15.92 9.31
C TYR A 100 -1.90 -15.11 8.17
N GLY A 101 -2.24 -15.76 7.07
CA GLY A 101 -2.79 -15.11 5.88
C GLY A 101 -1.73 -14.56 4.95
N SER A 102 -2.18 -14.02 3.81
CA SER A 102 -1.32 -13.47 2.77
C SER A 102 -0.56 -12.24 3.25
N SER A 103 -1.09 -11.42 4.16
CA SER A 103 -0.45 -10.16 4.60
C SER A 103 0.81 -10.31 5.48
N TYR A 104 1.23 -11.54 5.79
CA TYR A 104 2.36 -11.80 6.69
C TYR A 104 3.66 -11.07 6.27
N TYR A 105 3.89 -10.89 4.97
CA TYR A 105 5.09 -10.23 4.45
C TYR A 105 5.00 -8.69 4.48
N ALA A 106 3.79 -8.16 4.58
CA ALA A 106 3.52 -6.78 4.93
C ALA A 106 3.67 -6.50 6.44
N GLU A 107 4.25 -7.42 7.22
CA GLU A 107 4.54 -7.27 8.66
C GLU A 107 3.31 -7.04 9.57
N PHE A 108 2.10 -7.32 9.08
CA PHE A 108 0.87 -7.36 9.86
C PHE A 108 0.04 -8.58 9.49
N CYS A 109 -0.72 -9.12 10.43
CA CYS A 109 -1.42 -10.39 10.27
C CYS A 109 -2.92 -10.20 10.45
N LEU A 110 -3.64 -10.10 9.33
CA LEU A 110 -5.10 -10.15 9.32
C LEU A 110 -5.50 -11.63 9.37
N GLY A 111 -5.59 -12.17 10.58
CA GLY A 111 -5.94 -13.58 10.82
C GLY A 111 -7.30 -13.97 10.20
N ALA A 112 -7.56 -15.28 10.18
CA ALA A 112 -8.84 -15.83 9.72
C ALA A 112 -10.04 -15.35 10.58
N PRO A 113 -11.24 -15.28 9.99
CA PRO A 113 -11.68 -14.22 9.10
C PRO A 113 -12.15 -12.99 9.90
N VAL A 114 -11.29 -11.97 10.04
CA VAL A 114 -11.75 -10.65 10.52
C VAL A 114 -12.48 -9.97 9.37
N ALA A 115 -13.65 -9.38 9.64
CA ALA A 115 -14.37 -8.66 8.61
C ALA A 115 -13.54 -7.43 8.16
N LEU A 116 -13.36 -7.23 6.86
CA LEU A 116 -12.65 -6.05 6.32
C LEU A 116 -13.18 -4.73 6.91
N LYS A 117 -14.48 -4.69 7.22
CA LYS A 117 -15.12 -3.58 7.92
C LYS A 117 -14.50 -3.30 9.29
N GLU A 118 -14.30 -4.33 10.12
CA GLU A 118 -13.75 -4.20 11.47
C GLU A 118 -12.29 -3.72 11.44
N VAL A 119 -11.51 -4.23 10.49
CA VAL A 119 -10.14 -3.76 10.26
C VAL A 119 -10.14 -2.29 9.84
N ALA A 120 -11.03 -1.92 8.90
CA ALA A 120 -11.16 -0.54 8.46
C ALA A 120 -11.60 0.39 9.60
N GLU A 121 -12.57 -0.01 10.42
CA GLU A 121 -13.03 0.75 11.59
C GLU A 121 -11.92 0.96 12.62
N THR A 122 -11.07 -0.05 12.85
CA THR A 122 -9.89 0.06 13.73
C THR A 122 -8.91 1.10 13.20
N VAL A 123 -8.64 1.08 11.89
CA VAL A 123 -7.77 2.07 11.24
C VAL A 123 -8.38 3.48 11.28
N ILE A 124 -9.69 3.60 11.08
CA ILE A 124 -10.42 4.87 11.17
C ILE A 124 -10.32 5.47 12.57
N SER A 125 -10.57 4.68 13.61
CA SER A 125 -10.49 5.13 15.01
C SER A 125 -9.10 5.68 15.31
N ASP A 126 -8.07 4.93 14.93
CA ASP A 126 -6.68 5.33 15.14
C ASP A 126 -6.31 6.62 14.38
N LEU A 127 -6.77 6.77 13.13
CA LEU A 127 -6.57 8.00 12.36
C LEU A 127 -7.26 9.23 12.96
N ILE A 128 -8.43 9.04 13.56
CA ILE A 128 -9.19 10.13 14.22
C ILE A 128 -8.52 10.52 15.54
N GLU A 129 -8.08 9.53 16.33
CA GLU A 129 -7.52 9.71 17.67
C GLU A 129 -6.05 10.16 17.68
N ARG A 130 -5.35 10.05 16.56
CA ARG A 130 -3.94 10.48 16.43
C ARG A 130 -3.79 11.98 16.75
N GLU A 131 -3.30 12.26 17.96
CA GLU A 131 -2.82 13.59 18.34
C GLU A 131 -1.45 13.84 17.67
N ASN A 132 -1.31 14.94 16.93
CA ASN A 132 -0.10 15.33 16.19
C ASN A 132 0.26 14.35 15.06
N ILE A 133 -0.60 14.28 14.05
CA ILE A 133 -0.16 13.76 12.75
C ILE A 133 0.99 14.66 12.29
N ASN A 134 2.18 14.08 12.23
CA ASN A 134 3.34 14.76 11.66
C ASN A 134 3.00 15.10 10.21
N GLU A 135 3.16 16.35 9.78
CA GLU A 135 2.87 16.79 8.41
C GLU A 135 3.60 15.94 7.33
N ARG A 136 4.68 15.25 7.71
CA ARG A 136 5.44 14.34 6.84
C ARG A 136 4.90 12.91 6.79
N LEU A 137 3.96 12.56 7.67
CA LEU A 137 3.36 11.23 7.69
C LEU A 137 2.37 11.11 6.54
N THR A 138 2.65 10.18 5.64
CA THR A 138 1.72 9.84 4.55
C THR A 138 0.57 8.99 5.08
N ALA A 139 -0.59 9.07 4.44
CA ALA A 139 -1.74 8.21 4.70
C ALA A 139 -1.36 6.72 4.66
N ARG A 140 -0.60 6.33 3.63
CA ARG A 140 -0.01 4.99 3.49
C ARG A 140 0.79 4.59 4.73
N GLY A 141 1.65 5.49 5.21
CA GLY A 141 2.49 5.25 6.38
C GLY A 141 1.68 5.13 7.67
N ALA A 142 0.66 5.98 7.86
CA ALA A 142 -0.23 5.91 9.00
C ALA A 142 -1.01 4.58 9.02
N VAL A 143 -1.68 4.22 7.92
CA VAL A 143 -2.42 2.96 7.81
C VAL A 143 -1.51 1.75 8.06
N TYR A 144 -0.30 1.75 7.48
CA TYR A 144 0.68 0.69 7.72
C TYR A 144 1.08 0.57 9.19
N GLN A 145 1.38 1.70 9.85
CA GLN A 145 1.73 1.72 11.27
C GLN A 145 0.59 1.19 12.13
N THR A 146 -0.64 1.68 11.91
CA THR A 146 -1.81 1.19 12.65
C THR A 146 -1.98 -0.31 12.50
N LEU A 147 -1.88 -0.83 11.27
CA LEU A 147 -2.06 -2.27 11.03
C LEU A 147 -0.99 -3.10 11.74
N ARG A 148 0.27 -2.65 11.75
CA ARG A 148 1.35 -3.35 12.47
C ARG A 148 1.19 -3.32 13.98
N GLU A 149 0.71 -2.21 14.52
CA GLU A 149 0.52 -2.05 15.97
C GLU A 149 -0.69 -2.80 16.48
N LYS A 150 -1.81 -2.80 15.72
CA LYS A 150 -3.09 -3.39 16.13
C LYS A 150 -3.24 -4.85 15.69
N TYR A 151 -2.56 -5.25 14.62
CA TYR A 151 -2.57 -6.61 14.06
C TYR A 151 -1.15 -7.16 13.91
N PRO A 152 -0.34 -7.22 15.00
CA PRO A 152 0.99 -7.78 14.91
C PRO A 152 0.93 -9.27 14.58
N CYS A 153 1.88 -9.73 13.77
CA CYS A 153 2.11 -11.16 13.59
C CYS A 153 2.72 -11.75 14.87
N GLU A 154 2.15 -12.83 15.39
CA GLU A 154 2.73 -13.53 16.54
C GLU A 154 4.14 -14.00 16.20
N ALA A 155 5.09 -13.72 17.09
CA ALA A 155 6.42 -14.30 17.02
C ALA A 155 6.35 -15.77 17.45
N ASP A 156 6.89 -16.65 16.60
CA ASP A 156 7.06 -18.08 16.91
C ASP A 156 7.89 -18.29 18.20
#